data_AF-A0A934YF94-F1
#
_entry.id   AF-A0A934YF94-F1
#
_cell.length_a   1.000
_cell.length_b   1.000
_cell.length_c   1.000
_cell.angle_alpha   90.00
_cell.angle_beta   90.00
_cell.angle_gamma   90.00
#
_symmetry.space_group_name_H-M   'P 1'
#
loop_
_entity.id
_entity.type
_entity.pdbx_description
1 polymer ?
#
loop_
_entity_poly.entity_id
_entity_poly.type
_entity_poly.pdbx_seq_one_letter_code
_entity_poly.pdbx_strand_id
1 'polypeptide(L)' 'MAKKSKGNRIQIILECTEHKATGLAGTSRYVTQKNRKNTPDRIELKKFNPVLKKMTIHKEIK' A
#
# COMPACT_ATOMS: atom_id res chain seq x y z
N MET A 1 8.33 -27.67 -5.51
CA MET A 1 7.69 -26.98 -4.38
C MET A 1 6.36 -26.41 -4.85
N ALA A 2 5.21 -26.92 -4.37
CA ALA A 2 3.89 -26.52 -4.87
C ALA A 2 3.60 -25.05 -4.53
N LYS A 3 3.32 -24.23 -5.55
CA LYS A 3 2.94 -22.83 -5.40
C LYS A 3 1.55 -22.79 -4.74
N LYS A 4 1.51 -22.62 -3.42
CA LYS A 4 0.27 -22.49 -2.63
C LYS A 4 -0.61 -21.45 -3.32
N SER A 5 -1.78 -21.88 -3.83
CA SER A 5 -2.66 -20.97 -4.54
C SER A 5 -3.04 -19.86 -3.57
N LYS A 6 -2.57 -18.64 -3.85
CA LYS A 6 -3.04 -17.45 -3.14
C LYS A 6 -4.50 -17.32 -3.55
N GLY A 7 -5.43 -17.82 -2.74
CA GLY A 7 -6.87 -17.81 -3.01
C GLY A 7 -7.42 -16.38 -3.07
N ASN A 8 -8.41 -16.05 -2.25
CA ASN A 8 -8.98 -14.69 -2.27
C ASN A 8 -8.05 -13.59 -1.69
N ARG A 9 -6.91 -13.96 -1.11
CA ARG A 9 -5.90 -13.02 -0.61
C ARG A 9 -4.95 -12.61 -1.72
N ILE A 10 -5.04 -11.34 -2.12
CA ILE A 10 -4.19 -10.72 -3.14
C ILE A 10 -3.17 -9.81 -2.48
N GLN A 11 -2.00 -9.69 -3.09
CA GLN A 11 -0.97 -8.75 -2.67
C GLN A 11 -1.24 -7.40 -3.30
N ILE A 12 -1.31 -6.36 -2.48
CA ILE A 12 -1.53 -4.98 -2.89
C ILE A 12 -0.35 -4.11 -2.48
N ILE A 13 -0.22 -2.97 -3.14
CA ILE A 13 0.81 -1.97 -2.86
C ILE A 13 0.10 -0.69 -2.45
N LEU A 14 0.44 -0.18 -1.26
CA LEU A 14 0.00 1.11 -0.76
C LEU A 14 1.11 2.13 -0.98
N GLU A 15 0.80 3.24 -1.63
CA GLU A 15 1.74 4.33 -1.91
C GLU A 15 1.29 5.61 -1.21
N CYS A 16 2.24 6.37 -0.66
CA CYS A 16 1.98 7.65 -0.03
C CYS A 16 1.45 8.68 -1.05
N THR A 17 0.31 9.32 -0.77
CA THR A 17 -0.25 10.36 -1.64
C THR A 17 0.41 11.71 -1.47
N GLU A 18 0.85 12.02 -0.26
CA GLU A 18 1.48 13.30 0.08
C GLU A 18 2.90 13.42 -0.50
N HIS A 19 3.55 12.30 -0.80
CA HIS A 19 4.95 12.29 -1.20
C HIS A 19 5.21 12.94 -2.55
N LYS A 20 4.30 12.74 -3.53
CA LYS A 20 4.42 13.33 -4.87
C LYS A 20 4.46 14.86 -4.87
N ALA A 21 3.84 15.50 -3.88
CA ALA A 21 3.80 16.95 -3.76
C ALA A 21 5.07 17.55 -3.12
N THR A 22 5.90 16.73 -2.46
CA THR A 22 7.04 17.23 -1.65
C THR A 22 8.32 17.46 -2.44
N GLY A 23 8.42 16.98 -3.69
CA GLY A 23 9.63 17.10 -4.51
C GLY A 23 10.85 16.33 -3.99
N LEU A 24 10.70 15.55 -2.92
CA LEU A 24 11.76 14.74 -2.34
C LEU A 24 11.97 13.46 -3.15
N ALA A 25 13.24 13.04 -3.26
CA ALA A 25 13.59 11.78 -3.89
C ALA A 25 13.13 10.60 -3.03
N GLY A 26 12.41 9.67 -3.65
CA GLY A 26 11.90 8.46 -3.01
C GLY A 26 10.38 8.32 -3.14
N THR A 27 9.84 7.19 -2.73
CA THR A 27 8.40 7.00 -2.57
C THR A 27 8.15 5.95 -1.51
N SER A 28 7.41 6.30 -0.46
CA SER A 28 7.02 5.36 0.58
C SER A 28 5.99 4.37 0.02
N ARG A 29 6.38 3.09 -0.05
CA ARG A 29 5.54 1.99 -0.54
C ARG A 29 5.48 0.86 0.49
N TYR A 30 4.28 0.37 0.74
CA TYR A 30 4.03 -0.79 1.59
C TYR A 30 3.42 -1.91 0.77
N VAL A 31 3.99 -3.11 0.92
CA VAL A 31 3.42 -4.34 0.39
C VAL A 31 2.57 -4.97 1.48
N THR A 32 1.29 -5.16 1.22
CA THR A 32 0.39 -5.87 2.13
C THR A 32 -0.50 -6.83 1.35
N GLN A 33 -1.32 -7.59 2.05
CA GLN A 33 -2.30 -8.49 1.45
C GLN A 33 -3.70 -8.05 1.85
N LYS A 34 -4.63 -8.02 0.88
CA LYS A 34 -6.06 -7.83 1.16
C LYS A 34 -6.86 -9.03 0.67
N ASN A 35 -8.01 -9.24 1.29
CA ASN A 35 -8.96 -10.24 0.83
C ASN A 35 -9.95 -9.59 -0.14
N ARG A 36 -9.86 -9.95 -1.44
CA ARG A 36 -10.67 -9.37 -2.51
C ARG A 36 -12.19 -9.53 -2.27
N LYS A 37 -12.62 -10.58 -1.55
CA LYS A 37 -14.05 -10.81 -1.25
C LYS A 37 -14.59 -9.90 -0.15
N ASN A 38 -13.78 -9.63 0.88
CA ASN A 38 -14.24 -8.86 2.04
C ASN A 38 -14.06 -7.35 1.80
N THR A 39 -13.00 -6.97 1.10
CA THR A 39 -12.67 -5.58 0.78
C THR A 39 -12.38 -5.46 -0.72
N PRO A 40 -13.44 -5.35 -1.55
CA PRO A 40 -13.30 -5.19 -3.00
C PRO A 40 -12.71 -3.81 -3.36
N ASP A 41 -13.07 -2.77 -2.61
CA ASP A 41 -12.67 -1.39 -2.87
C ASP A 41 -11.18 -1.12 -2.57
N ARG A 42 -10.69 0.00 -3.09
CA ARG A 42 -9.33 0.48 -2.83
C ARG A 42 -9.22 0.92 -1.38
N ILE A 43 -8.18 0.44 -0.70
CA ILE A 43 -7.97 0.76 0.72
C ILE A 43 -7.07 1.99 0.85
N GLU A 44 -7.42 2.84 1.81
CA GLU A 44 -6.59 3.95 2.27
C GLU A 44 -6.23 3.75 3.73
N LEU A 45 -4.93 3.74 4.05
CA LEU A 45 -4.45 3.55 5.43
C LEU A 45 -3.47 4.66 5.80
N LYS A 46 -3.59 5.15 7.04
CA LYS A 46 -2.52 5.95 7.65
C LYS A 46 -1.36 5.03 7.98
N LYS A 47 -0.21 5.29 7.35
CA LYS A 47 1.05 4.58 7.61
C LYS A 47 2.15 5.61 7.83
N PHE A 48 3.15 5.24 8.60
CA PHE A 48 4.34 6.04 8.76
C PHE A 48 5.02 6.20 7.40
N ASN A 49 5.52 7.39 7.08
CA ASN A 49 6.36 7.62 5.92
C ASN A 49 7.79 7.85 6.42
N PRO A 50 8.75 6.97 6.11
CA PRO A 50 10.13 7.10 6.59
C PRO A 50 10.85 8.31 6.01
N VAL A 51 10.45 8.80 4.84
CA VAL A 51 11.07 9.95 4.18
C VAL A 51 10.61 11.26 4.83
N LEU A 52 9.31 11.39 5.10
CA LEU A 52 8.74 12.58 5.75
C LEU A 52 8.77 12.51 7.29
N LYS A 53 9.14 11.35 7.85
CA LYS A 53 9.17 11.05 9.29
C LYS A 53 7.85 11.35 10.01
N LYS A 54 6.72 11.24 9.32
CA LYS A 54 5.36 11.47 9.86
C LYS A 54 4.38 10.42 9.36
N MET A 55 3.24 10.28 10.04
CA MET A 55 2.14 9.48 9.50
C MET A 55 1.48 10.21 8.33
N THR A 56 1.34 9.51 7.21
CA THR A 56 0.70 10.03 6.00
C THR A 56 -0.32 9.04 5.46
N ILE A 57 -1.23 9.53 4.64
CA ILE A 57 -2.21 8.69 3.96
C ILE A 57 -1.50 7.92 2.83
N HIS A 58 -1.69 6.59 2.81
CA HIS A 58 -1.25 5.73 1.73
C HIS A 58 -2.46 5.08 1.05
N LYS A 59 -2.51 5.16 -0.28
CA LYS A 59 -3.60 4.62 -1.11
C LYS A 59 -3.13 3.43 -1.93
N GLU A 60 -4.05 2.49 -2.16
CA GLU A 60 -3.82 1.35 -3.04
C GLU A 60 -3.68 1.77 -4.51
N ILE A 61 -2.56 1.40 -5.13
CA ILE A 61 -2.26 1.75 -6.53
C ILE A 61 -2.61 0.63 -7.51
N LYS A 62 -2.37 -0.62 -7.12
CA LYS A 62 -2.43 -1.78 -8.00
C LYS A 62 -3.52 -2.74 -7.59
#